data_AF-A0ABF7R3R4-F1
#
_entry.id   AF-A0ABF7R3R4-F1
#
_cell.length_a   1.000
_cell.length_b   1.000
_cell.length_c   1.000
_cell.angle_alpha   90.00
_cell.angle_beta   90.00
_cell.angle_gamma   90.00
#
_symmetry.space_group_name_H-M   'P 1'
#
loop_
_entity.id
_entity.type
_entity.pdbx_description
1 polymer ?
#
loop_
_entity_poly.entity_id
_entity_poly.type
_entity_poly.pdbx_seq_one_letter_code
_entity_poly.pdbx_strand_id
1 'polypeptide(L)'
;MRKMIAQLRAADILAARQNNRYDNFARDLDQITVLDVYRATAPKNPFLVPDQETSGQCSVGVAFPEVITKHFAEVQVGIEQRLDQITVQQLVDETLANIAEHENKKEA
;
A
#
# COMPACT_ATOMS: atom_id res chain seq x y z
N MET A 1 -1.26 15.45 -3.69
CA MET A 1 -1.12 14.87 -5.05
C MET A 1 0.29 14.90 -5.62
N ARG A 2 0.99 16.06 -5.73
CA ARG A 2 2.32 16.13 -6.37
C ARG A 2 3.38 15.16 -5.80
N LYS A 3 3.45 15.01 -4.47
CA LYS A 3 4.39 14.10 -3.79
C LYS A 3 4.17 12.63 -4.18
N MET A 4 2.93 12.18 -4.14
CA MET A 4 2.56 10.79 -4.47
C MET A 4 2.89 10.45 -5.93
N ILE A 5 2.58 11.34 -6.87
CA ILE A 5 2.93 11.15 -8.29
C ILE A 5 4.44 11.04 -8.47
N ALA A 6 5.23 11.87 -7.77
CA ALA A 6 6.69 11.80 -7.82
C ALA A 6 7.22 10.47 -7.27
N GLN A 7 6.64 9.97 -6.17
CA GLN A 7 6.98 8.67 -5.58
C GLN A 7 6.68 7.51 -6.54
N LEU A 8 5.49 7.52 -7.16
CA LEU A 8 5.09 6.48 -8.11
C LEU A 8 5.95 6.48 -9.37
N ARG A 9 6.39 7.65 -9.86
CA ARG A 9 7.36 7.73 -10.96
C ARG A 9 8.75 7.23 -10.56
N ALA A 10 9.22 7.55 -9.36
CA ALA A 10 10.50 7.08 -8.85
C ALA A 10 10.54 5.55 -8.66
N ALA A 11 9.37 4.91 -8.54
CA ALA A 11 9.20 3.48 -8.44
C ALA A 11 8.80 2.81 -9.77
N ASP A 12 8.92 3.51 -10.90
CA ASP A 12 8.57 3.01 -12.25
C ASP A 12 7.13 2.45 -12.35
N ILE A 13 6.19 3.00 -11.59
CA ILE A 13 4.75 2.69 -11.70
C ILE A 13 4.10 3.62 -12.73
N LEU A 14 4.48 4.90 -12.71
CA LEU A 14 4.05 5.90 -13.68
C LEU A 14 5.18 6.23 -14.63
N ALA A 15 4.87 6.31 -15.93
CA ALA A 15 5.80 6.73 -16.95
C ALA A 15 6.25 8.18 -16.77
N ALA A 16 7.42 8.51 -17.31
CA ALA A 16 7.91 9.87 -17.33
C ALA A 16 6.98 10.78 -18.16
N ARG A 17 6.81 12.02 -17.70
CA ARG A 17 5.98 13.02 -18.37
C ARG A 17 6.58 13.33 -19.76
N GLN A 18 5.92 12.89 -20.83
CA GLN A 18 6.22 13.32 -22.20
C GLN A 18 5.19 14.35 -22.68
N ASN A 19 5.68 15.45 -23.25
CA ASN A 19 4.89 16.44 -24.00
C ASN A 19 3.62 16.94 -23.29
N ASN A 20 3.70 17.20 -21.98
CA ASN A 20 2.61 17.78 -21.20
C ASN A 20 1.33 16.92 -21.10
N ARG A 21 1.36 15.64 -21.49
CA ARG A 21 0.27 14.68 -21.32
C ARG A 21 0.37 14.00 -19.96
N TYR A 22 -0.78 13.66 -19.37
CA TYR A 22 -0.86 12.95 -18.09
C TYR A 22 -0.15 11.60 -18.18
N ASP A 23 0.50 11.20 -17.08
CA ASP A 23 1.39 10.03 -17.01
C ASP A 23 0.60 8.75 -17.36
N ASN A 24 1.04 8.01 -18.38
CA ASN A 24 0.60 6.63 -18.58
C ASN A 24 1.24 5.76 -17.49
N PHE A 25 0.64 4.59 -17.20
CA PHE A 25 1.32 3.57 -16.42
C PHE A 25 2.55 3.06 -17.18
N ALA A 26 3.64 2.79 -16.47
CA ALA A 26 4.89 2.33 -17.08
C ALA A 26 4.84 0.85 -17.52
N ARG A 27 3.85 0.11 -17.01
CA ARG A 27 3.55 -1.29 -17.33
C ARG A 27 2.05 -1.53 -17.18
N ASP A 28 1.58 -2.68 -17.66
CA ASP A 28 0.16 -3.04 -17.62
C ASP A 28 -0.37 -3.14 -16.18
N LEU A 29 -1.65 -2.80 -15.99
CA LEU A 29 -2.27 -2.70 -14.66
C LEU A 29 -2.39 -4.05 -13.94
N ASP A 30 -2.41 -5.15 -14.69
CA ASP A 30 -2.42 -6.51 -14.16
C ASP A 30 -1.03 -6.95 -13.65
N GLN A 31 0.04 -6.22 -14.01
CA GLN A 31 1.40 -6.42 -13.53
C GLN A 31 1.75 -5.50 -12.35
N ILE A 32 0.86 -4.59 -11.96
CA ILE A 32 1.08 -3.68 -10.83
C ILE A 32 0.26 -4.18 -9.65
N THR A 33 0.93 -4.57 -8.56
CA THR A 33 0.24 -5.02 -7.36
C THR A 33 -0.02 -3.86 -6.39
N VAL A 34 -0.94 -4.07 -5.44
CA VAL A 34 -1.12 -3.11 -4.35
C VAL A 34 0.14 -3.02 -3.49
N LEU A 35 0.94 -4.10 -3.41
CA LEU A 35 2.24 -4.08 -2.74
C LEU A 35 3.23 -3.13 -3.42
N ASP A 36 3.26 -3.09 -4.76
CA ASP A 36 4.11 -2.14 -5.51
C ASP A 36 3.74 -0.69 -5.18
N VAL A 37 2.44 -0.38 -5.20
CA VAL A 37 1.93 0.95 -4.83
C VAL A 37 2.23 1.28 -3.37
N TYR A 38 2.02 0.32 -2.47
CA TYR A 38 2.36 0.47 -1.05
C TYR A 38 3.84 0.82 -0.89
N ARG A 39 4.76 0.01 -1.42
CA ARG A 39 6.21 0.24 -1.31
C ARG A 39 6.66 1.57 -1.95
N ALA A 40 6.05 1.97 -3.06
CA ALA A 40 6.37 3.24 -3.71
C ALA A 40 5.96 4.46 -2.86
N THR A 41 4.80 4.37 -2.21
CA THR A 41 4.21 5.48 -1.45
C THR A 41 4.55 5.46 0.04
N ALA A 42 5.00 4.32 0.55
CA ALA A 42 5.00 4.00 1.97
C ALA A 42 5.73 5.07 2.81
N PRO A 43 5.17 5.41 3.98
CA PRO A 43 5.91 6.15 4.99
C PRO A 43 7.12 5.33 5.44
N LYS A 44 8.08 5.97 6.13
CA LYS A 44 9.32 5.31 6.61
C LYS A 44 9.11 4.06 7.50
N ASN A 45 7.88 3.73 7.88
CA ASN A 45 7.55 2.76 8.91
C ASN A 45 6.61 1.64 8.38
N PRO A 46 6.69 0.43 8.95
CA PRO A 46 5.75 -0.67 8.69
C PRO A 46 4.33 -0.34 9.17
N PHE A 47 3.36 -1.20 8.82
CA PHE A 47 1.95 -1.05 9.24
C PHE A 47 1.78 -1.04 10.75
N LEU A 48 2.53 -1.91 11.44
CA LEU A 48 2.52 -2.03 12.89
C LEU A 48 3.87 -1.57 13.45
N VAL A 49 3.83 -0.50 14.24
CA VAL A 49 5.02 0.05 14.92
C VAL A 49 4.89 -0.24 16.41
N PRO A 50 5.77 -1.09 16.98
CA PRO A 50 5.83 -1.29 18.42
C PRO A 50 6.14 0.01 19.14
N ASP A 51 5.52 0.22 20.30
CA ASP A 51 5.92 1.31 21.20
C ASP A 51 7.29 1.00 21.80
N GLN A 52 8.24 1.89 21.57
CA GLN A 52 9.62 1.79 22.06
C GLN A 52 9.84 2.65 23.32
N GLU A 53 8.87 3.49 23.71
CA GLU A 53 8.94 4.36 24.89
C GLU A 53 8.35 3.69 26.13
N THR A 54 8.80 2.46 26.41
CA THR A 54 8.36 1.68 27.57
C THR A 54 9.20 1.98 28.82
N SER A 55 8.63 1.70 30.00
CA SER A 55 9.32 1.93 31.27
C SER A 55 10.56 1.05 31.42
N GLY A 56 11.74 1.68 31.47
CA GLY A 56 13.02 0.99 31.73
C GLY A 56 13.21 0.50 33.17
N GLN A 57 12.33 0.88 34.09
CA GLN A 57 12.36 0.42 35.49
C GLN A 57 11.56 -0.88 35.71
N CYS A 58 10.76 -1.28 34.71
CA CYS A 58 9.99 -2.51 34.72
C CYS A 58 10.65 -3.55 33.82
N SER A 59 10.89 -4.77 34.33
CA SER A 59 11.50 -5.85 33.54
C SER A 59 10.70 -6.18 32.27
N VAL A 60 9.37 -6.14 32.36
CA VAL A 60 8.48 -6.29 31.20
C VAL A 60 8.64 -5.12 30.24
N GLY A 61 8.73 -3.90 30.76
CA GLY A 61 8.91 -2.70 29.92
C GLY A 61 10.21 -2.75 29.11
N VAL A 62 11.29 -3.27 29.68
CA VAL A 62 12.57 -3.46 28.97
C VAL A 62 12.50 -4.55 27.89
N ALA A 63 11.82 -5.68 28.17
CA ALA A 63 11.85 -6.85 27.29
C ALA A 63 10.74 -6.88 26.22
N PHE A 64 9.54 -6.38 26.54
CA PHE A 64 8.36 -6.57 25.71
C PHE A 64 8.45 -5.93 24.32
N PRO A 65 9.03 -4.72 24.13
CA PRO A 65 9.19 -4.14 22.79
C PRO A 65 9.92 -5.08 21.83
N GLU A 66 11.00 -5.75 22.27
CA GLU A 66 11.73 -6.70 21.42
C GLU A 66 10.88 -7.92 21.06
N VAL A 67 10.14 -8.45 22.04
CA VAL A 67 9.27 -9.63 21.85
C VAL A 67 8.15 -9.31 20.85
N ILE A 68 7.42 -8.21 21.05
CA ILE A 68 6.29 -7.87 20.19
C ILE A 68 6.74 -7.44 18.78
N THR A 69 7.94 -6.87 18.64
CA THR A 69 8.52 -6.50 17.34
C THR A 69 8.62 -7.71 16.41
N LYS A 70 9.00 -8.89 16.93
CA LYS A 70 9.12 -10.12 16.13
C LYS A 70 7.76 -10.55 15.57
N HIS A 71 6.73 -10.55 16.41
CA HIS A 71 5.37 -10.88 15.98
C HIS A 71 4.79 -9.85 15.01
N PHE A 72 5.06 -8.56 15.20
CA PHE A 72 4.61 -7.52 14.27
C PHE A 72 5.29 -7.64 12.91
N ALA A 73 6.56 -8.04 12.86
CA ALA A 73 7.25 -8.33 11.60
C ALA A 73 6.64 -9.53 10.86
N GLU A 74 6.25 -10.59 11.57
CA GLU A 74 5.53 -11.73 10.97
C GLU A 74 4.18 -11.29 10.37
N VAL A 75 3.42 -10.47 11.09
CA VAL A 75 2.15 -9.93 10.61
C VAL A 75 2.37 -9.02 9.39
N GLN A 76 3.41 -8.17 9.39
CA GLN A 76 3.78 -7.34 8.24
C GLN A 76 4.02 -8.19 6.99
N VAL A 77 4.73 -9.32 7.11
CA VAL A 77 4.96 -10.24 5.99
C VAL A 77 3.64 -10.79 5.45
N GLY A 78 2.73 -11.21 6.33
CA GLY A 78 1.41 -11.69 5.92
C GLY A 78 0.58 -10.63 5.20
N ILE A 79 0.63 -9.37 5.66
CA ILE A 79 -0.02 -8.24 4.99
C ILE A 79 0.58 -8.03 3.60
N GLU A 80 1.91 -7.94 3.50
CA GLU A 80 2.58 -7.70 2.21
C GLU A 80 2.30 -8.83 1.21
N GLN A 81 2.31 -10.09 1.65
CA GLN A 81 1.92 -11.23 0.82
C GLN A 81 0.49 -11.09 0.30
N ARG A 82 -0.44 -10.58 1.12
CA ARG A 82 -1.82 -10.34 0.66
C ARG A 82 -1.89 -9.18 -0.34
N LEU A 83 -1.15 -8.11 -0.11
CA LEU A 83 -1.11 -6.97 -1.03
C LEU A 83 -0.50 -7.34 -2.39
N ASP A 84 0.43 -8.30 -2.42
CA ASP A 84 1.06 -8.78 -3.66
C ASP A 84 0.09 -9.58 -4.54
N GLN A 85 -0.99 -10.12 -3.95
CA GLN A 85 -2.00 -10.90 -4.68
C GLN A 85 -3.10 -10.05 -5.31
N ILE A 86 -3.13 -8.74 -5.04
CA ILE A 86 -4.18 -7.84 -5.53
C ILE A 86 -3.53 -6.94 -6.58
N THR A 87 -4.04 -6.97 -7.80
CA THR A 87 -3.54 -6.10 -8.89
C THR A 87 -4.32 -4.79 -8.96
N VAL A 88 -3.72 -3.76 -9.54
CA VAL A 88 -4.42 -2.51 -9.82
C VAL A 88 -5.55 -2.74 -10.82
N GLN A 89 -5.37 -3.63 -11.79
CA GLN A 89 -6.43 -4.01 -12.72
C GLN A 89 -7.65 -4.59 -11.99
N GLN A 90 -7.44 -5.51 -11.04
CA GLN A 90 -8.52 -6.07 -10.24
C GLN A 90 -9.31 -4.98 -9.51
N LEU A 91 -8.61 -4.01 -8.90
CA LEU A 91 -9.27 -2.89 -8.22
C LEU A 91 -10.09 -2.02 -9.19
N VAL A 92 -9.59 -1.80 -10.40
CA VAL A 92 -10.32 -1.06 -11.44
C VAL A 92 -11.60 -1.80 -11.82
N ASP A 93 -11.50 -3.11 -12.09
CA ASP A 93 -12.63 -3.94 -12.50
C ASP A 93 -13.70 -4.01 -11.42
N GLU A 94 -13.31 -4.25 -10.16
CA GLU A 94 -14.21 -4.27 -9.01
C GLU A 94 -14.90 -2.92 -8.82
N THR A 95 -14.18 -1.82 -9.00
CA THR A 95 -14.72 -0.46 -8.89
C THR A 95 -15.75 -0.19 -9.97
N LEU A 96 -15.46 -0.56 -11.23
CA LEU A 96 -16.39 -0.37 -12.35
C LEU A 96 -17.67 -1.20 -12.18
N ALA A 97 -17.53 -2.46 -11.73
CA ALA A 97 -18.69 -3.30 -11.42
C ALA A 97 -19.55 -2.69 -10.31
N ASN A 98 -18.93 -2.19 -9.23
CA ASN A 98 -19.64 -1.55 -8.14
C ASN A 98 -20.37 -0.26 -8.58
N ILE A 99 -19.74 0.57 -9.41
CA ILE A 99 -20.38 1.76 -9.99
C ILE A 99 -21.66 1.38 -10.74
N ALA A 100 -21.59 0.38 -11.62
CA ALA A 100 -22.75 -0.07 -12.40
C ALA A 100 -23.90 -0.57 -11.52
N GLU A 101 -23.60 -1.30 -10.43
CA GLU A 101 -24.61 -1.74 -9.46
C GLU A 101 -25.33 -0.57 -8.79
N HIS A 102 -24.60 0.50 -8.48
CA HIS A 102 -25.17 1.69 -7.84
C HIS A 102 -25.97 2.56 -8.80
N GLU A 103 -25.64 2.58 -10.09
CA GLU A 103 -26.43 3.27 -11.12
C GLU A 103 -27.76 2.55 -11.36
N ASN A 104 -27.75 1.22 -11.52
CA ASN A 104 -28.96 0.43 -11.72
C ASN A 104 -29.96 0.54 -10.56
N LYS A 105 -29.47 0.70 -9.32
CA LYS A 105 -30.32 0.91 -8.13
C LYS A 105 -30.93 2.31 -8.03
N LYS A 106 -30.42 3.30 -8.77
CA LYS A 106 -31.01 4.66 -8.81
C LYS A 106 -32.14 4.77 -9.83
N GLU A 107 -32.18 3.86 -10.80
CA GLU A 107 -33.16 3.83 -11.88
C GLU A 107 -34.38 2.93 -11.57
N ALA A 108 -34.30 2.14 -10.48
CA ALA A 108 -35.36 1.29 -9.94
C ALA A 108 -36.10 1.96 -8.77
#